data_AF-A0A2D7V1G8-F1
#
_entry.id   AF-A0A2D7V1G8-F1
#
_cell.length_a   1.000
_cell.length_b   1.000
_cell.length_c   1.000
_cell.angle_alpha   90.00
_cell.angle_beta   90.00
_cell.angle_gamma   90.00
#
_symmetry.space_group_name_H-M   'P 1'
#
loop_
_entity.id
_entity.type
_entity.pdbx_description
1 polymer ?
#
loop_
_entity_poly.entity_id
_entity_poly.type
_entity_poly.pdbx_seq_one_letter_code
_entity_poly.pdbx_strand_id
1 'polypeptide(L)'
;HDDLLGYGKLNAAKFFENVTGQPPEDASLITSENQQEDILNQLTEPKVLIIGIDGVRGDVAEMVSSEEDSAFGRMKDEGAWTYASTVGPIAISGPSWSSMLTGVWCDRHGVYGNGFENHKLSSNPDLIDMIESHDSSINTGSLVYWKPIDSTIIGPGTADIQERFEEDEDLHERAVEILRDDSSIDVLFLAYDDPDYAGHRYGFSPNSTEYVDAVKLADERASELLEILDERITIGEDWLVILTSDHGGGGANNYSHSPSTTTDRTTLMMVRGGDAISGEMYNSVVVDVAVTALTHMEIPLPTGSAELDGRPLAFEPNSEESRVPNCDLPISVTVVTHAEEIAWASMGILLLAASTILIYIRRSKTIEDDESQQSSHH
;
A
#
# COMPACT_ATOMS: atom_id res chain seq x y z
N HIS A 1 -8.52 -27.20 -64.57
CA HIS A 1 -9.11 -26.55 -63.39
C HIS A 1 -8.09 -26.66 -62.27
N ASP A 2 -6.94 -26.00 -62.38
CA ASP A 2 -6.63 -24.54 -62.62
C ASP A 2 -6.57 -23.86 -61.22
N ASP A 3 -5.39 -23.44 -60.72
CA ASP A 3 -4.65 -22.18 -61.03
C ASP A 3 -5.36 -20.94 -60.44
N LEU A 4 -4.78 -19.96 -59.72
CA LEU A 4 -3.44 -19.56 -59.18
C LEU A 4 -3.72 -18.66 -57.94
N LEU A 5 -2.89 -18.27 -56.96
CA LEU A 5 -1.46 -18.35 -56.54
C LEU A 5 -1.46 -18.10 -54.98
N GLY A 6 -0.38 -17.91 -54.20
CA GLY A 6 1.06 -17.80 -54.41
C GLY A 6 1.83 -17.51 -53.09
N TYR A 7 3.17 -17.41 -53.18
CA TYR A 7 4.15 -17.26 -52.08
C TYR A 7 4.22 -18.43 -51.07
N GLY A 8 5.29 -19.23 -51.21
CA GLY A 8 5.61 -20.35 -50.33
C GLY A 8 6.65 -20.02 -49.26
N LYS A 9 6.80 -20.92 -48.29
CA LYS A 9 7.73 -20.80 -47.15
C LYS A 9 9.17 -20.55 -47.61
N LEU A 10 9.78 -19.46 -47.11
CA LEU A 10 11.22 -19.25 -47.20
C LEU A 10 11.94 -20.29 -46.33
N ASN A 11 12.61 -21.24 -46.96
CA ASN A 11 13.50 -22.18 -46.28
C ASN A 11 14.93 -21.62 -46.34
N ALA A 12 15.40 -21.07 -45.21
CA ALA A 12 16.67 -20.34 -45.13
C ALA A 12 17.91 -21.17 -45.48
N ALA A 13 17.84 -22.51 -45.38
CA ALA A 13 18.97 -23.43 -45.55
C ALA A 13 19.42 -23.63 -47.02
N LYS A 14 19.30 -22.62 -47.89
CA LYS A 14 19.65 -22.73 -49.33
C LYS A 14 20.42 -21.55 -49.95
N PHE A 15 20.91 -20.60 -49.17
CA PHE A 15 21.72 -19.49 -49.69
C PHE A 15 23.24 -19.67 -49.58
N PHE A 16 23.71 -20.76 -48.99
CA PHE A 16 25.15 -21.02 -48.75
C PHE A 16 25.61 -22.37 -49.32
N GLU A 17 26.03 -22.37 -50.59
CA GLU A 17 26.99 -23.35 -51.11
C GLU A 17 28.15 -22.63 -51.82
N ASN A 18 29.36 -23.14 -51.62
CA ASN A 18 30.61 -22.76 -52.31
C ASN A 18 31.19 -21.36 -52.05
N VAL A 19 31.57 -21.10 -50.80
CA VAL A 19 32.87 -20.45 -50.51
C VAL A 19 33.69 -21.38 -49.64
N THR A 20 34.89 -21.76 -50.08
CA THR A 20 35.77 -22.65 -49.32
C THR A 20 36.61 -21.85 -48.31
N GLY A 21 36.20 -21.89 -47.04
CA GLY A 21 36.93 -21.34 -45.90
C GLY A 21 36.56 -22.10 -44.63
N GLN A 22 37.32 -21.91 -43.55
CA GLN A 22 36.90 -22.39 -42.22
C GLN A 22 35.66 -21.60 -41.76
N PRO A 23 34.74 -22.21 -41.00
CA PRO A 23 33.69 -21.44 -40.33
C PRO A 23 34.33 -20.42 -39.37
N PRO A 24 33.79 -19.19 -39.25
CA PRO A 24 34.13 -18.30 -38.16
C PRO A 24 33.78 -18.94 -36.80
N GLU A 25 34.49 -18.55 -35.75
CA GLU A 25 33.97 -18.74 -34.38
C GLU A 25 32.82 -17.74 -34.18
N ASP A 26 31.65 -18.24 -33.79
CA ASP A 26 30.39 -17.50 -33.95
C ASP A 26 30.12 -16.53 -32.80
N ALA A 27 30.86 -15.42 -32.79
CA ALA A 27 30.54 -14.25 -31.99
C ALA A 27 29.35 -13.44 -32.58
N SER A 28 28.93 -13.74 -33.81
CA SER A 28 27.92 -12.97 -34.56
C SER A 28 26.49 -13.23 -34.10
N LEU A 29 26.10 -14.50 -33.92
CA LEU A 29 24.73 -14.83 -33.50
C LEU A 29 24.42 -14.30 -32.10
N ILE A 30 25.36 -14.46 -31.17
CA ILE A 30 25.25 -13.94 -29.78
C ILE A 30 25.03 -12.42 -29.79
N THR A 31 25.77 -11.67 -30.63
CA THR A 31 25.54 -10.22 -30.75
C THR A 31 24.19 -9.84 -31.36
N SER A 32 23.56 -10.69 -32.18
CA SER A 32 22.24 -10.41 -32.74
C SER A 32 21.08 -10.78 -31.82
N GLU A 33 21.24 -11.80 -30.96
CA GLU A 33 20.21 -12.19 -29.98
C GLU A 33 20.13 -11.13 -28.87
N ASN A 34 21.26 -10.77 -28.24
CA ASN A 34 21.33 -9.69 -27.26
C ASN A 34 20.82 -8.34 -27.81
N GLN A 35 21.17 -7.97 -29.05
CA GLN A 35 20.65 -6.74 -29.67
C GLN A 35 19.16 -6.80 -30.01
N GLN A 36 18.57 -7.99 -30.11
CA GLN A 36 17.15 -8.16 -30.34
C GLN A 36 16.35 -8.15 -29.03
N GLU A 37 16.94 -8.62 -27.92
CA GLU A 37 16.43 -8.42 -26.56
C GLU A 37 16.53 -6.94 -26.15
N ASP A 38 17.69 -6.29 -26.31
CA ASP A 38 17.88 -4.84 -26.06
C ASP A 38 16.82 -3.99 -26.79
N ILE A 39 16.47 -4.36 -28.03
CA ILE A 39 15.46 -3.66 -28.84
C ILE A 39 14.03 -4.04 -28.46
N LEU A 40 13.76 -5.27 -27.97
CA LEU A 40 12.43 -5.64 -27.48
C LEU A 40 12.12 -4.91 -26.17
N ASN A 41 13.07 -4.86 -25.25
CA ASN A 41 12.93 -4.17 -23.96
C ASN A 41 12.79 -2.65 -24.18
N GLN A 42 13.43 -2.08 -25.21
CA GLN A 42 13.19 -0.69 -25.67
C GLN A 42 11.86 -0.48 -26.44
N LEU A 43 10.98 -1.49 -26.49
CA LEU A 43 9.66 -1.44 -27.16
C LEU A 43 8.52 -1.96 -26.28
N THR A 44 8.79 -2.36 -25.04
CA THR A 44 7.80 -2.73 -24.02
C THR A 44 7.63 -1.57 -23.05
N GLU A 45 6.47 -0.91 -23.08
CA GLU A 45 6.15 0.13 -22.10
C GLU A 45 6.03 -0.51 -20.70
N PRO A 46 6.72 0.02 -19.67
CA PRO A 46 6.68 -0.52 -18.31
C PRO A 46 5.30 -0.33 -17.67
N LYS A 47 4.89 -1.29 -16.84
CA LYS A 47 3.60 -1.30 -16.12
C LYS A 47 3.79 -1.66 -14.64
N VAL A 48 2.92 -1.17 -13.76
CA VAL A 48 3.04 -1.39 -12.31
C VAL A 48 1.69 -1.73 -11.67
N LEU A 49 1.62 -2.89 -10.99
CA LEU A 49 0.55 -3.22 -10.03
C LEU A 49 1.07 -3.02 -8.61
N ILE A 50 0.36 -2.23 -7.79
CA ILE A 50 0.65 -2.05 -6.37
C ILE A 50 -0.52 -2.60 -5.56
N ILE A 51 -0.25 -3.64 -4.76
CA ILE A 51 -1.20 -4.27 -3.85
C ILE A 51 -0.85 -3.86 -2.41
N GLY A 52 -1.56 -2.88 -1.90
CA GLY A 52 -1.57 -2.55 -0.48
C GLY A 52 -2.66 -3.32 0.25
N ILE A 53 -2.33 -3.92 1.39
CA ILE A 53 -3.28 -4.62 2.25
C ILE A 53 -3.17 -4.00 3.65
N ASP A 54 -4.22 -3.37 4.17
CA ASP A 54 -4.18 -2.66 5.46
C ASP A 54 -4.00 -3.66 6.63
N GLY A 55 -3.26 -3.26 7.67
CA GLY A 55 -3.15 -4.02 8.92
C GLY A 55 -2.39 -5.36 8.90
N VAL A 56 -1.59 -5.70 7.86
CA VAL A 56 -0.89 -6.99 7.74
C VAL A 56 0.48 -7.00 8.44
N ARG A 57 0.55 -7.71 9.56
CA ARG A 57 1.81 -8.01 10.28
C ARG A 57 2.74 -8.91 9.46
N GLY A 58 4.03 -8.56 9.44
CA GLY A 58 5.06 -9.37 8.78
C GLY A 58 5.12 -10.83 9.25
N ASP A 59 4.97 -11.11 10.56
CA ASP A 59 5.01 -12.47 11.11
C ASP A 59 3.77 -13.33 10.80
N VAL A 60 2.68 -12.71 10.35
CA VAL A 60 1.49 -13.43 9.85
C VAL A 60 1.57 -13.63 8.34
N ALA A 61 2.11 -12.67 7.59
CA ALA A 61 2.45 -12.90 6.19
C ALA A 61 3.52 -13.99 5.99
N GLU A 62 4.53 -14.08 6.86
CA GLU A 62 5.51 -15.18 6.82
C GLU A 62 4.83 -16.55 7.05
N MET A 63 3.84 -16.61 7.95
CA MET A 63 3.05 -17.83 8.19
C MET A 63 2.17 -18.19 6.98
N VAL A 64 1.48 -17.22 6.40
CA VAL A 64 0.58 -17.41 5.25
C VAL A 64 1.36 -17.78 3.97
N SER A 65 2.62 -17.35 3.82
CA SER A 65 3.52 -17.74 2.72
C SER A 65 3.84 -19.25 2.59
N SER A 66 3.27 -20.09 3.46
CA SER A 66 3.41 -21.56 3.46
C SER A 66 2.13 -22.30 3.08
N GLU A 67 1.05 -21.60 2.74
CA GLU A 67 -0.19 -22.19 2.23
C GLU A 67 -0.05 -22.55 0.73
N GLU A 68 -0.95 -23.40 0.21
CA GLU A 68 -0.97 -23.71 -1.24
C GLU A 68 -1.41 -22.45 -2.02
N ASP A 69 -0.76 -22.20 -3.16
CA ASP A 69 -1.01 -21.09 -4.09
C ASP A 69 -0.94 -19.66 -3.49
N SER A 70 -0.23 -19.48 -2.37
CA SER A 70 -0.01 -18.18 -1.69
C SER A 70 0.74 -17.15 -2.54
N ALA A 71 0.23 -15.91 -2.62
CA ALA A 71 0.92 -14.80 -3.28
C ALA A 71 2.17 -14.36 -2.51
N PHE A 72 2.13 -14.32 -1.17
CA PHE A 72 3.29 -14.07 -0.32
C PHE A 72 4.38 -15.15 -0.48
N GLY A 73 3.98 -16.38 -0.86
CA GLY A 73 4.89 -17.45 -1.26
C GLY A 73 5.52 -17.19 -2.64
N ARG A 74 4.70 -16.94 -3.66
CA ARG A 74 5.16 -16.65 -5.03
C ARG A 74 6.08 -15.43 -5.10
N MET A 75 5.67 -14.31 -4.51
CA MET A 75 6.43 -13.05 -4.50
C MET A 75 7.80 -13.17 -3.81
N LYS A 76 7.93 -14.12 -2.87
CA LYS A 76 9.18 -14.45 -2.16
C LYS A 76 10.11 -15.34 -3.00
N ASP A 77 9.57 -16.36 -3.66
CA ASP A 77 10.36 -17.28 -4.48
C ASP A 77 10.73 -16.69 -5.85
N GLU A 78 9.94 -15.75 -6.37
CA GLU A 78 10.09 -15.14 -7.70
C GLU A 78 10.63 -13.69 -7.68
N GLY A 79 10.83 -13.07 -6.51
CA GLY A 79 11.08 -11.63 -6.38
C GLY A 79 12.02 -11.23 -5.24
N ALA A 80 12.15 -9.91 -5.04
CA ALA A 80 12.82 -9.28 -3.91
C ALA A 80 11.81 -9.11 -2.76
N TRP A 81 12.11 -9.58 -1.54
CA TRP A 81 11.09 -9.71 -0.48
C TRP A 81 11.61 -9.43 0.92
N THR A 82 10.73 -9.04 1.84
CA THR A 82 10.99 -9.07 3.29
C THR A 82 9.69 -9.13 4.09
N TYR A 83 9.72 -9.80 5.24
CA TYR A 83 8.67 -9.73 6.28
C TYR A 83 9.08 -8.79 7.43
N ALA A 84 10.12 -7.99 7.22
CA ALA A 84 10.71 -7.06 8.19
C ALA A 84 10.75 -5.61 7.68
N SER A 85 9.83 -5.24 6.77
CA SER A 85 9.66 -3.85 6.33
C SER A 85 9.19 -2.99 7.50
N THR A 86 9.53 -1.70 7.48
CA THR A 86 9.09 -0.76 8.52
C THR A 86 8.40 0.48 7.98
N VAL A 87 7.22 0.76 8.54
CA VAL A 87 6.31 1.83 8.11
C VAL A 87 6.67 3.20 8.71
N GLY A 88 7.89 3.31 9.22
CA GLY A 88 8.38 4.49 9.91
C GLY A 88 7.94 4.56 11.38
N PRO A 89 7.96 5.74 12.02
CA PRO A 89 7.73 5.87 13.46
C PRO A 89 6.26 5.85 13.90
N ILE A 90 5.31 6.07 12.99
CA ILE A 90 3.86 6.10 13.28
C ILE A 90 3.18 5.02 12.44
N ALA A 91 2.84 3.89 13.06
CA ALA A 91 2.03 2.84 12.45
C ALA A 91 0.55 3.19 12.62
N ILE A 92 0.06 4.08 11.77
CA ILE A 92 -1.34 4.50 11.65
C ILE A 92 -1.59 4.76 10.17
N SER A 93 -2.76 4.37 9.65
CA SER A 93 -3.01 4.27 8.21
C SER A 93 -2.80 5.57 7.44
N GLY A 94 -3.38 6.69 7.89
CA GLY A 94 -3.20 8.01 7.26
C GLY A 94 -1.72 8.39 7.07
N PRO A 95 -0.90 8.40 8.14
CA PRO A 95 0.56 8.58 8.04
C PRO A 95 1.27 7.58 7.12
N SER A 96 0.87 6.32 7.15
CA SER A 96 1.57 5.21 6.47
C SER A 96 1.27 5.16 4.99
N TRP A 97 -0.01 5.16 4.58
CA TRP A 97 -0.44 5.35 3.19
C TRP A 97 0.08 6.65 2.59
N SER A 98 0.12 7.75 3.36
CA SER A 98 0.72 9.00 2.90
C SER A 98 2.22 8.83 2.63
N SER A 99 2.95 8.11 3.49
CA SER A 99 4.38 7.88 3.30
C SER A 99 4.65 6.93 2.12
N MET A 100 3.84 5.89 1.98
CA MET A 100 3.88 4.92 0.89
C MET A 100 3.74 5.58 -0.48
N LEU A 101 2.70 6.41 -0.65
CA LEU A 101 2.33 7.00 -1.93
C LEU A 101 3.14 8.26 -2.26
N THR A 102 3.49 9.10 -1.28
CA THR A 102 4.30 10.31 -1.55
C THR A 102 5.81 10.07 -1.56
N GLY A 103 6.27 8.85 -1.22
CA GLY A 103 7.69 8.52 -1.13
C GLY A 103 8.47 9.33 -0.10
N VAL A 104 7.78 10.05 0.81
CA VAL A 104 8.38 10.92 1.83
C VAL A 104 7.76 10.70 3.20
N TRP A 105 8.44 11.09 4.26
CA TRP A 105 7.99 10.85 5.64
C TRP A 105 7.08 11.94 6.22
N CYS A 106 6.47 11.66 7.38
CA CYS A 106 5.46 12.50 8.00
C CYS A 106 5.91 13.91 8.43
N ASP A 107 7.22 14.12 8.66
CA ASP A 107 7.78 15.44 8.91
C ASP A 107 7.70 16.35 7.67
N ARG A 108 7.67 15.75 6.47
CA ARG A 108 7.43 16.40 5.17
C ARG A 108 5.94 16.48 4.84
N HIS A 109 5.26 15.35 4.61
CA HIS A 109 3.83 15.35 4.19
C HIS A 109 2.84 15.78 5.28
N GLY A 110 3.25 15.81 6.55
CA GLY A 110 2.52 16.44 7.63
C GLY A 110 1.32 15.66 8.19
N VAL A 111 1.13 14.40 7.82
CA VAL A 111 0.04 13.55 8.34
C VAL A 111 0.54 12.75 9.55
N TYR A 112 -0.04 13.00 10.73
CA TYR A 112 0.33 12.34 12.01
C TYR A 112 -0.78 11.42 12.56
N GLY A 113 -1.90 11.28 11.84
CA GLY A 113 -3.02 10.39 12.16
C GLY A 113 -4.19 10.59 11.20
N ASN A 114 -5.24 9.78 11.35
CA ASN A 114 -6.36 9.65 10.40
C ASN A 114 -7.32 10.87 10.32
N GLY A 115 -7.01 11.97 11.01
CA GLY A 115 -7.73 13.25 10.90
C GLY A 115 -7.13 14.22 9.87
N PHE A 116 -5.90 13.98 9.39
CA PHE A 116 -5.21 14.77 8.36
C PHE A 116 -5.06 16.29 8.65
N GLU A 117 -5.21 16.73 9.91
CA GLU A 117 -5.27 18.16 10.23
C GLU A 117 -3.97 18.92 9.95
N ASN A 118 -4.00 19.86 9.01
CA ASN A 118 -2.86 20.67 8.56
C ASN A 118 -1.77 19.85 7.81
N HIS A 119 -2.18 18.80 7.11
CA HIS A 119 -1.34 18.08 6.15
C HIS A 119 -0.72 18.99 5.07
N LYS A 120 0.36 18.51 4.44
CA LYS A 120 1.12 19.18 3.37
C LYS A 120 1.19 18.34 2.07
N LEU A 121 0.22 17.46 1.85
CA LEU A 121 0.16 16.57 0.68
C LEU A 121 0.18 17.37 -0.64
N SER A 122 -0.53 18.51 -0.71
CA SER A 122 -0.46 19.47 -1.84
C SER A 122 0.89 20.21 -2.00
N SER A 123 1.96 19.74 -1.35
CA SER A 123 3.35 20.17 -1.52
C SER A 123 4.35 18.99 -1.45
N ASN A 124 3.83 17.76 -1.43
CA ASN A 124 4.56 16.49 -1.48
C ASN A 124 3.67 15.55 -2.31
N PRO A 125 3.73 15.63 -3.65
CA PRO A 125 2.79 14.92 -4.53
C PRO A 125 2.87 13.41 -4.30
N ASP A 126 1.76 12.71 -4.53
CA ASP A 126 1.71 11.26 -4.49
C ASP A 126 2.19 10.64 -5.81
N LEU A 127 2.33 9.31 -5.81
CA LEU A 127 2.78 8.53 -6.94
C LEU A 127 1.95 8.79 -8.21
N ILE A 128 0.63 8.90 -8.11
CA ILE A 128 -0.24 9.08 -9.27
C ILE A 128 -0.12 10.52 -9.80
N ASP A 129 -0.16 11.54 -8.94
CA ASP A 129 0.10 12.94 -9.35
C ASP A 129 1.48 13.11 -10.00
N MET A 130 2.50 12.36 -9.56
CA MET A 130 3.83 12.34 -10.18
C MET A 130 3.86 11.63 -11.55
N ILE A 131 3.08 10.57 -11.76
CA ILE A 131 2.96 9.87 -13.05
C ILE A 131 2.19 10.72 -14.07
N GLU A 132 1.01 11.22 -13.70
CA GLU A 132 0.16 12.06 -14.54
C GLU A 132 0.82 13.41 -14.89
N SER A 133 1.61 13.96 -13.96
CA SER A 133 2.43 15.16 -14.23
C SER A 133 3.64 14.88 -15.13
N HIS A 134 4.03 13.62 -15.33
CA HIS A 134 5.10 13.23 -16.25
C HIS A 134 4.55 13.04 -17.68
N ASP A 135 3.59 12.13 -17.85
CA ASP A 135 2.89 11.91 -19.12
C ASP A 135 1.46 11.44 -18.87
N SER A 136 0.47 12.34 -19.05
CA SER A 136 -0.97 12.07 -18.96
C SER A 136 -1.51 11.28 -20.18
N SER A 137 -0.74 10.29 -20.62
CA SER A 137 -1.18 9.21 -21.52
C SER A 137 -0.84 7.81 -20.99
N ILE A 138 -0.12 7.74 -19.85
CA ILE A 138 -0.03 6.56 -18.98
C ILE A 138 -1.37 6.41 -18.27
N ASN A 139 -2.12 5.33 -18.53
CA ASN A 139 -3.45 5.12 -17.94
C ASN A 139 -3.31 4.65 -16.48
N THR A 140 -3.79 5.46 -15.54
CA THR A 140 -3.66 5.22 -14.09
C THR A 140 -4.98 4.78 -13.44
N GLY A 141 -4.90 3.78 -12.57
CA GLY A 141 -6.00 3.24 -11.79
C GLY A 141 -5.74 3.26 -10.29
N SER A 142 -6.76 3.59 -9.50
CA SER A 142 -6.74 3.57 -8.04
C SER A 142 -8.08 3.02 -7.52
N LEU A 143 -8.07 1.77 -7.05
CA LEU A 143 -9.23 1.10 -6.43
C LEU A 143 -8.99 0.94 -4.92
N VAL A 144 -9.79 1.59 -4.08
CA VAL A 144 -9.54 1.64 -2.63
C VAL A 144 -10.78 1.38 -1.79
N TYR A 145 -10.63 0.68 -0.67
CA TYR A 145 -11.67 0.65 0.36
C TYR A 145 -11.61 1.92 1.21
N TRP A 146 -10.43 2.26 1.74
CA TRP A 146 -10.26 3.33 2.74
C TRP A 146 -10.32 4.73 2.10
N LYS A 147 -11.48 5.36 2.23
CA LYS A 147 -11.83 6.65 1.59
C LYS A 147 -10.79 7.78 1.67
N PRO A 148 -10.02 7.99 2.76
CA PRO A 148 -9.01 9.04 2.79
C PRO A 148 -7.88 8.86 1.76
N ILE A 149 -7.63 7.66 1.25
CA ILE A 149 -6.65 7.44 0.17
C ILE A 149 -7.14 8.15 -1.11
N ASP A 150 -8.32 7.77 -1.60
CA ASP A 150 -9.05 8.41 -2.70
C ASP A 150 -9.18 9.93 -2.51
N SER A 151 -9.81 10.35 -1.40
CA SER A 151 -10.31 11.72 -1.28
C SER A 151 -9.37 12.71 -0.60
N THR A 152 -8.18 12.28 -0.14
CA THR A 152 -7.24 13.15 0.59
C THR A 152 -5.76 12.89 0.30
N ILE A 153 -5.33 11.64 0.06
CA ILE A 153 -3.93 11.31 -0.24
C ILE A 153 -3.63 11.48 -1.72
N ILE A 154 -4.35 10.76 -2.59
CA ILE A 154 -4.30 10.88 -4.05
C ILE A 154 -5.11 12.12 -4.48
N GLY A 155 -6.27 12.34 -3.87
CA GLY A 155 -7.16 13.46 -4.16
C GLY A 155 -8.14 13.15 -5.30
N PRO A 156 -9.28 13.87 -5.38
CA PRO A 156 -10.41 13.47 -6.22
C PRO A 156 -10.20 13.76 -7.70
N GLY A 157 -10.03 12.70 -8.51
CA GLY A 157 -9.84 12.78 -9.95
C GLY A 157 -8.39 13.08 -10.35
N THR A 158 -7.44 12.51 -9.60
CA THR A 158 -6.02 12.48 -9.94
C THR A 158 -5.72 11.26 -10.82
N ALA A 159 -6.32 10.10 -10.55
CA ALA A 159 -6.22 8.93 -11.42
C ALA A 159 -7.30 8.92 -12.51
N ASP A 160 -6.99 8.35 -13.68
CA ASP A 160 -7.92 8.19 -14.81
C ASP A 160 -9.11 7.27 -14.43
N ILE A 161 -8.83 6.17 -13.73
CA ILE A 161 -9.81 5.29 -13.08
C ILE A 161 -9.68 5.42 -11.57
N GLN A 162 -10.56 6.20 -10.93
CA GLN A 162 -10.55 6.41 -9.47
C GLN A 162 -11.86 5.96 -8.83
N GLU A 163 -11.83 4.83 -8.11
CA GLU A 163 -13.03 4.17 -7.58
C GLU A 163 -12.85 3.76 -6.12
N ARG A 164 -13.91 3.91 -5.31
CA ARG A 164 -13.89 3.66 -3.86
C ARG A 164 -15.04 2.74 -3.43
N PHE A 165 -14.69 1.69 -2.70
CA PHE A 165 -15.56 0.55 -2.37
C PHE A 165 -15.96 0.52 -0.88
N GLU A 166 -16.96 -0.31 -0.55
CA GLU A 166 -17.42 -0.55 0.84
C GLU A 166 -17.13 -1.99 1.30
N GLU A 167 -16.64 -2.86 0.40
CA GLU A 167 -16.30 -4.27 0.64
C GLU A 167 -15.09 -4.62 -0.26
N ASP A 168 -14.15 -5.43 0.21
CA ASP A 168 -12.95 -5.81 -0.57
C ASP A 168 -13.25 -6.80 -1.73
N GLU A 169 -14.39 -7.49 -1.68
CA GLU A 169 -14.88 -8.39 -2.74
C GLU A 169 -15.20 -7.59 -4.02
N ASP A 170 -15.99 -6.52 -3.92
CA ASP A 170 -16.30 -5.61 -5.04
C ASP A 170 -15.02 -4.98 -5.64
N LEU A 171 -14.06 -4.59 -4.78
CA LEU A 171 -12.78 -4.01 -5.19
C LEU A 171 -11.94 -5.02 -5.98
N HIS A 172 -11.89 -6.27 -5.52
CA HIS A 172 -11.17 -7.33 -6.19
C HIS A 172 -11.82 -7.75 -7.52
N GLU A 173 -13.15 -7.90 -7.59
CA GLU A 173 -13.85 -8.15 -8.86
C GLU A 173 -13.52 -7.06 -9.90
N ARG A 174 -13.47 -5.78 -9.48
CA ARG A 174 -13.10 -4.66 -10.35
C ARG A 174 -11.62 -4.70 -10.78
N ALA A 175 -10.70 -5.06 -9.89
CA ALA A 175 -9.29 -5.23 -10.24
C ALA A 175 -9.09 -6.35 -11.28
N VAL A 176 -9.82 -7.45 -11.13
CA VAL A 176 -9.84 -8.58 -12.07
C VAL A 176 -10.44 -8.17 -13.42
N GLU A 177 -11.52 -7.38 -13.45
CA GLU A 177 -12.09 -6.83 -14.69
C GLU A 177 -11.06 -5.96 -15.44
N ILE A 178 -10.45 -4.99 -14.75
CA ILE A 178 -9.45 -4.09 -15.36
C ILE A 178 -8.25 -4.87 -15.90
N LEU A 179 -7.65 -5.77 -15.11
CA LEU A 179 -6.48 -6.50 -15.56
C LEU A 179 -6.76 -7.50 -16.69
N ARG A 180 -7.97 -8.09 -16.78
CA ARG A 180 -8.33 -9.02 -17.87
C ARG A 180 -8.80 -8.33 -19.14
N ASP A 181 -9.69 -7.34 -19.03
CA ASP A 181 -10.42 -6.78 -20.16
C ASP A 181 -9.90 -5.41 -20.65
N ASP A 182 -9.10 -4.68 -19.85
CA ASP A 182 -8.44 -3.45 -20.28
C ASP A 182 -6.94 -3.64 -20.53
N SER A 183 -6.55 -3.75 -21.80
CA SER A 183 -5.13 -3.81 -22.20
C SER A 183 -4.43 -2.45 -22.13
N SER A 184 -5.15 -1.34 -21.93
CA SER A 184 -4.60 0.01 -21.89
C SER A 184 -4.17 0.47 -20.51
N ILE A 185 -4.56 -0.21 -19.42
CA ILE A 185 -4.09 0.12 -18.06
C ILE A 185 -2.56 -0.04 -17.98
N ASP A 186 -1.88 0.95 -17.42
CA ASP A 186 -0.42 0.96 -17.25
C ASP A 186 -0.02 0.88 -15.77
N VAL A 187 -0.72 1.62 -14.90
CA VAL A 187 -0.47 1.61 -13.45
C VAL A 187 -1.77 1.35 -12.71
N LEU A 188 -1.79 0.38 -11.80
CA LEU A 188 -2.96 0.06 -10.96
C LEU A 188 -2.55 -0.02 -9.49
N PHE A 189 -3.15 0.84 -8.66
CA PHE A 189 -3.01 0.82 -7.20
C PHE A 189 -4.28 0.25 -6.55
N LEU A 190 -4.10 -0.71 -5.63
CA LEU A 190 -5.16 -1.36 -4.87
C LEU A 190 -4.92 -1.18 -3.36
N ALA A 191 -5.98 -0.90 -2.59
CA ALA A 191 -5.93 -0.84 -1.13
C ALA A 191 -7.11 -1.59 -0.47
N TYR A 192 -6.82 -2.77 0.06
CA TYR A 192 -7.73 -3.68 0.79
C TYR A 192 -7.75 -3.38 2.31
N ASP A 193 -8.85 -3.65 3.01
CA ASP A 193 -9.12 -3.29 4.44
C ASP A 193 -9.44 -4.50 5.35
N ASP A 194 -9.86 -5.66 4.79
CA ASP A 194 -10.35 -6.83 5.54
C ASP A 194 -9.44 -7.25 6.73
N PRO A 195 -8.10 -7.30 6.61
CA PRO A 195 -7.24 -7.70 7.73
C PRO A 195 -7.13 -6.67 8.85
N ASP A 196 -7.17 -5.36 8.59
CA ASP A 196 -7.23 -4.36 9.66
C ASP A 196 -8.57 -4.44 10.39
N TYR A 197 -9.68 -4.50 9.63
CA TYR A 197 -11.00 -4.70 10.20
C TYR A 197 -11.04 -5.92 11.13
N ALA A 198 -10.53 -7.06 10.67
CA ALA A 198 -10.44 -8.28 11.48
C ALA A 198 -9.48 -8.13 12.68
N GLY A 199 -8.36 -7.44 12.51
CA GLY A 199 -7.38 -7.16 13.55
C GLY A 199 -7.94 -6.29 14.67
N HIS A 200 -8.66 -5.22 14.33
CA HIS A 200 -9.41 -4.38 15.28
C HIS A 200 -10.57 -5.14 15.94
N ARG A 201 -11.23 -6.04 15.20
CA ARG A 201 -12.45 -6.74 15.66
C ARG A 201 -12.19 -7.94 16.57
N TYR A 202 -11.13 -8.71 16.30
CA TYR A 202 -10.81 -10.01 16.91
C TYR A 202 -9.39 -10.06 17.52
N GLY A 203 -8.45 -9.31 16.94
CA GLY A 203 -7.11 -9.07 17.47
C GLY A 203 -6.02 -9.37 16.45
N PHE A 204 -5.07 -8.44 16.25
CA PHE A 204 -3.91 -8.60 15.36
C PHE A 204 -2.93 -9.62 15.96
N SER A 205 -3.04 -10.90 15.58
CA SER A 205 -2.19 -11.96 16.15
C SER A 205 -2.17 -13.22 15.29
N PRO A 206 -1.03 -13.93 15.16
CA PRO A 206 -0.97 -15.30 14.60
C PRO A 206 -1.80 -16.34 15.38
N ASN A 207 -2.43 -15.97 16.50
CA ASN A 207 -3.31 -16.83 17.29
C ASN A 207 -4.80 -16.39 17.21
N SER A 208 -5.12 -15.43 16.35
CA SER A 208 -6.47 -14.91 16.12
C SER A 208 -6.96 -15.46 14.79
N THR A 209 -7.84 -16.46 14.82
CA THR A 209 -8.29 -17.18 13.62
C THR A 209 -8.93 -16.22 12.63
N GLU A 210 -9.85 -15.36 13.10
CA GLU A 210 -10.55 -14.41 12.24
C GLU A 210 -9.63 -13.38 11.57
N TYR A 211 -8.48 -13.04 12.18
CA TYR A 211 -7.46 -12.17 11.56
C TYR A 211 -6.57 -12.93 10.57
N VAL A 212 -6.13 -14.14 10.91
CA VAL A 212 -5.31 -14.97 10.00
C VAL A 212 -6.11 -15.37 8.76
N ASP A 213 -7.39 -15.72 8.91
CA ASP A 213 -8.28 -16.07 7.80
C ASP A 213 -8.54 -14.86 6.89
N ALA A 214 -8.61 -13.63 7.42
CA ALA A 214 -8.70 -12.40 6.62
C ALA A 214 -7.39 -12.10 5.85
N VAL A 215 -6.23 -12.29 6.47
CA VAL A 215 -4.92 -12.17 5.77
C VAL A 215 -4.81 -13.21 4.66
N LYS A 216 -5.30 -14.45 4.87
CA LYS A 216 -5.36 -15.48 3.83
C LYS A 216 -6.26 -15.07 2.66
N LEU A 217 -7.45 -14.55 2.92
CA LEU A 217 -8.36 -14.10 1.85
C LEU A 217 -7.74 -12.98 1.01
N ALA A 218 -6.98 -12.06 1.63
CA ALA A 218 -6.25 -11.02 0.91
C ALA A 218 -5.06 -11.58 0.10
N ASP A 219 -4.39 -12.62 0.59
CA ASP A 219 -3.31 -13.33 -0.12
C ASP A 219 -3.84 -14.17 -1.30
N GLU A 220 -4.98 -14.85 -1.13
CA GLU A 220 -5.72 -15.56 -2.19
C GLU A 220 -6.14 -14.59 -3.32
N ARG A 221 -6.75 -13.44 -2.96
CA ARG A 221 -7.06 -12.35 -3.90
C ARG A 221 -5.82 -11.85 -4.63
N ALA A 222 -4.71 -11.62 -3.93
CA ALA A 222 -3.47 -11.18 -4.56
C ALA A 222 -2.92 -12.24 -5.54
N SER A 223 -3.16 -13.53 -5.29
CA SER A 223 -2.70 -14.62 -6.14
C SER A 223 -3.44 -14.70 -7.48
N GLU A 224 -4.78 -14.53 -7.50
CA GLU A 224 -5.52 -14.44 -8.79
C GLU A 224 -5.02 -13.26 -9.64
N LEU A 225 -4.66 -12.12 -9.03
CA LEU A 225 -4.06 -11.00 -9.76
C LEU A 225 -2.69 -11.36 -10.35
N LEU A 226 -1.85 -12.13 -9.63
CA LEU A 226 -0.57 -12.63 -10.16
C LEU A 226 -0.77 -13.59 -11.33
N GLU A 227 -1.75 -14.51 -11.27
CA GLU A 227 -2.08 -15.40 -12.38
C GLU A 227 -2.51 -14.64 -13.64
N ILE A 228 -3.32 -13.58 -13.49
CA ILE A 228 -3.72 -12.72 -14.62
C ILE A 228 -2.51 -12.01 -15.23
N LEU A 229 -1.60 -11.49 -14.39
CA LEU A 229 -0.39 -10.83 -14.88
C LEU A 229 0.58 -11.81 -15.55
N ASP A 230 0.63 -13.08 -15.15
CA ASP A 230 1.44 -14.09 -15.84
C ASP A 230 0.98 -14.32 -17.29
N GLU A 231 -0.33 -14.24 -17.57
CA GLU A 231 -0.84 -14.26 -18.95
C GLU A 231 -0.44 -13.00 -19.73
N ARG A 232 -0.44 -11.81 -19.10
CA ARG A 232 -0.02 -10.54 -19.72
C ARG A 232 1.48 -10.48 -20.00
N ILE A 233 2.31 -10.94 -19.06
CA ILE A 233 3.77 -11.08 -19.23
C ILE A 233 4.06 -12.08 -20.37
N THR A 234 3.30 -13.17 -20.47
CA THR A 234 3.46 -14.18 -21.54
C THR A 234 3.19 -13.63 -22.96
N ILE A 235 2.41 -12.54 -23.10
CA ILE A 235 2.22 -11.84 -24.39
C ILE A 235 3.16 -10.65 -24.60
N GLY A 236 4.04 -10.35 -23.64
CA GLY A 236 5.12 -9.37 -23.77
C GLY A 236 4.89 -8.01 -23.11
N GLU A 237 4.09 -7.94 -22.04
CA GLU A 237 3.99 -6.74 -21.19
C GLU A 237 4.96 -6.79 -19.99
N ASP A 238 5.62 -5.68 -19.67
CA ASP A 238 6.60 -5.61 -18.57
C ASP A 238 5.97 -5.11 -17.26
N TRP A 239 5.34 -6.02 -16.54
CA TRP A 239 4.71 -5.75 -15.24
C TRP A 239 5.67 -5.91 -14.07
N LEU A 240 5.88 -4.82 -13.33
CA LEU A 240 6.28 -4.87 -11.93
C LEU A 240 5.04 -5.09 -11.04
N VAL A 241 5.18 -5.94 -10.03
CA VAL A 241 4.22 -6.06 -8.93
C VAL A 241 4.90 -5.66 -7.64
N ILE A 242 4.29 -4.76 -6.88
CA ILE A 242 4.69 -4.40 -5.51
C ILE A 242 3.58 -4.86 -4.57
N LEU A 243 3.90 -5.65 -3.54
CA LEU A 243 2.98 -6.05 -2.49
C LEU A 243 3.48 -5.57 -1.12
N THR A 244 2.64 -4.90 -0.35
CA THR A 244 3.04 -4.21 0.88
C THR A 244 1.89 -4.04 1.88
N SER A 245 2.20 -3.54 3.07
CA SER A 245 1.21 -3.16 4.09
C SER A 245 1.68 -1.94 4.87
N ASP A 246 0.71 -1.12 5.27
CA ASP A 246 0.87 0.20 5.86
C ASP A 246 1.03 0.17 7.40
N HIS A 247 0.52 -0.86 8.08
CA HIS A 247 0.91 -1.22 9.45
C HIS A 247 0.64 -2.68 9.81
N GLY A 248 1.34 -3.16 10.83
CA GLY A 248 0.96 -4.36 11.57
C GLY A 248 -0.05 -4.00 12.66
N GLY A 249 -0.01 -4.72 13.78
CA GLY A 249 -0.81 -4.36 14.96
C GLY A 249 -0.66 -5.31 16.14
N GLY A 250 -1.36 -4.99 17.23
CA GLY A 250 -1.47 -5.86 18.39
C GLY A 250 -0.35 -5.71 19.42
N GLY A 251 0.52 -4.71 19.29
CA GLY A 251 1.72 -4.53 20.10
C GLY A 251 1.45 -4.01 21.51
N ALA A 252 0.97 -2.76 21.62
CA ALA A 252 0.59 -2.17 22.92
C ALA A 252 -0.79 -2.64 23.43
N ASN A 253 -1.65 -3.04 22.49
CA ASN A 253 -3.02 -3.50 22.71
C ASN A 253 -3.38 -4.47 21.58
N ASN A 254 -3.79 -5.70 21.88
CA ASN A 254 -4.10 -6.74 20.88
C ASN A 254 -5.09 -6.29 19.77
N TYR A 255 -5.92 -5.28 20.05
CA TYR A 255 -6.98 -4.77 19.16
C TYR A 255 -6.65 -3.40 18.55
N SER A 256 -5.38 -2.99 18.51
CA SER A 256 -4.96 -1.71 17.91
C SER A 256 -3.48 -1.71 17.54
N HIS A 257 -3.11 -0.81 16.64
CA HIS A 257 -1.77 -0.49 16.17
C HIS A 257 -1.22 0.83 16.79
N SER A 258 -1.99 1.47 17.69
CA SER A 258 -1.65 2.74 18.36
C SER A 258 -1.81 2.66 19.90
N PRO A 259 -0.87 3.19 20.71
CA PRO A 259 0.38 3.83 20.31
C PRO A 259 1.39 2.82 19.74
N SER A 260 2.02 3.18 18.62
CA SER A 260 2.80 2.25 17.81
C SER A 260 4.07 1.74 18.49
N THR A 261 4.18 0.40 18.57
CA THR A 261 5.38 -0.32 19.04
C THR A 261 6.16 -0.89 17.84
N THR A 262 7.14 -1.76 18.04
CA THR A 262 7.79 -2.47 16.92
C THR A 262 6.83 -3.43 16.21
N THR A 263 5.98 -4.17 16.93
CA THR A 263 5.02 -5.11 16.32
C THR A 263 4.05 -4.40 15.37
N ASP A 264 3.62 -3.20 15.73
CA ASP A 264 2.68 -2.41 14.93
C ASP A 264 3.37 -1.79 13.71
N ARG A 265 4.69 -1.58 13.77
CA ARG A 265 5.48 -0.97 12.69
C ARG A 265 6.09 -1.97 11.69
N THR A 266 6.04 -3.27 11.97
CA THR A 266 6.70 -4.30 11.15
C THR A 266 5.73 -5.01 10.22
N THR A 267 5.87 -4.75 8.94
CA THR A 267 5.05 -5.26 7.83
C THR A 267 5.91 -6.01 6.80
N LEU A 268 5.30 -6.40 5.69
CA LEU A 268 5.98 -6.95 4.52
C LEU A 268 6.25 -5.89 3.45
N MET A 269 7.23 -6.16 2.59
CA MET A 269 7.45 -5.46 1.32
C MET A 269 8.02 -6.47 0.31
N MET A 270 7.39 -6.60 -0.85
CA MET A 270 7.74 -7.56 -1.88
C MET A 270 7.63 -6.95 -3.27
N VAL A 271 8.54 -7.32 -4.17
CA VAL A 271 8.65 -6.78 -5.53
C VAL A 271 9.00 -7.90 -6.51
N ARG A 272 8.19 -8.09 -7.56
CA ARG A 272 8.33 -9.12 -8.60
C ARG A 272 8.24 -8.46 -9.99
N GLY A 273 8.96 -8.98 -10.97
CA GLY A 273 8.99 -8.42 -12.33
C GLY A 273 10.01 -7.29 -12.50
N GLY A 274 10.11 -6.73 -13.71
CA GLY A 274 11.17 -5.79 -14.09
C GLY A 274 12.58 -6.29 -13.75
N ASP A 275 13.47 -5.36 -13.41
CA ASP A 275 14.86 -5.64 -12.99
C ASP A 275 14.99 -6.10 -11.50
N ALA A 276 13.93 -6.60 -10.87
CA ALA A 276 13.93 -6.94 -9.44
C ALA A 276 14.95 -8.05 -9.09
N ILE A 277 15.91 -7.73 -8.21
CA ILE A 277 16.95 -8.66 -7.79
C ILE A 277 16.41 -9.61 -6.72
N SER A 278 16.02 -10.82 -7.15
CA SER A 278 15.44 -11.82 -6.25
C SER A 278 16.33 -12.14 -5.04
N GLY A 279 15.72 -12.09 -3.85
CA GLY A 279 16.40 -12.27 -2.56
C GLY A 279 15.73 -11.51 -1.40
N GLU A 280 16.26 -11.72 -0.20
CA GLU A 280 15.79 -11.02 1.01
C GLU A 280 16.30 -9.57 1.03
N MET A 281 15.37 -8.60 1.14
CA MET A 281 15.66 -7.18 1.30
C MET A 281 15.89 -6.82 2.77
N TYR A 282 16.96 -6.06 3.02
CA TYR A 282 17.31 -5.57 4.36
C TYR A 282 17.08 -4.06 4.49
N ASN A 283 16.57 -3.65 5.66
CA ASN A 283 16.26 -2.26 6.00
C ASN A 283 15.27 -1.60 5.02
N SER A 284 14.29 -2.37 4.51
CA SER A 284 13.20 -1.85 3.69
C SER A 284 12.26 -0.95 4.49
N VAL A 285 11.80 0.12 3.87
CA VAL A 285 10.88 1.09 4.48
C VAL A 285 9.70 1.40 3.55
N VAL A 286 8.54 1.77 4.10
CA VAL A 286 7.32 1.96 3.28
C VAL A 286 7.45 3.06 2.21
N VAL A 287 8.30 4.08 2.43
CA VAL A 287 8.57 5.13 1.42
C VAL A 287 9.31 4.61 0.18
N ASP A 288 9.88 3.41 0.21
CA ASP A 288 10.56 2.78 -0.93
C ASP A 288 9.56 2.39 -2.05
N VAL A 289 8.25 2.28 -1.75
CA VAL A 289 7.18 1.89 -2.69
C VAL A 289 7.10 2.84 -3.89
N ALA A 290 6.83 4.13 -3.66
CA ALA A 290 6.73 5.12 -4.74
C ALA A 290 8.03 5.25 -5.54
N VAL A 291 9.19 5.16 -4.88
CA VAL A 291 10.50 5.27 -5.56
C VAL A 291 10.77 4.04 -6.43
N THR A 292 10.40 2.84 -5.97
CA THR A 292 10.53 1.61 -6.77
C THR A 292 9.62 1.66 -7.99
N ALA A 293 8.35 2.07 -7.83
CA ALA A 293 7.40 2.21 -8.94
C ALA A 293 7.86 3.23 -9.99
N LEU A 294 8.25 4.45 -9.58
CA LEU A 294 8.76 5.48 -10.50
C LEU A 294 10.04 5.04 -11.22
N THR A 295 10.91 4.26 -10.55
CA THR A 295 12.15 3.76 -11.16
C THR A 295 11.88 2.73 -12.25
N HIS A 296 10.90 1.83 -12.06
CA HIS A 296 10.47 0.87 -13.10
C HIS A 296 9.82 1.57 -14.29
N MET A 297 9.01 2.60 -14.05
CA MET A 297 8.39 3.40 -15.11
C MET A 297 9.38 4.32 -15.88
N GLU A 298 10.69 4.23 -15.62
CA GLU A 298 11.74 5.17 -16.06
C GLU A 298 11.49 6.67 -15.72
N ILE A 299 10.53 6.97 -14.83
CA ILE A 299 10.11 8.35 -14.53
C ILE A 299 11.20 9.07 -13.70
N PRO A 300 11.74 10.22 -14.16
CA PRO A 300 12.81 10.92 -13.48
C PRO A 300 12.43 11.37 -12.06
N LEU A 301 13.07 10.77 -11.05
CA LEU A 301 12.84 11.08 -9.65
C LEU A 301 13.08 12.58 -9.34
N PRO A 302 12.25 13.19 -8.46
CA PRO A 302 12.51 14.54 -7.92
C PRO A 302 13.90 14.67 -7.30
N THR A 303 14.47 15.90 -7.30
CA THR A 303 15.83 16.16 -6.78
C THR A 303 15.91 17.42 -5.90
N GLY A 304 16.96 17.51 -5.09
CA GLY A 304 17.20 18.65 -4.20
C GLY A 304 16.14 18.78 -3.11
N SER A 305 15.51 19.94 -2.96
CA SER A 305 14.48 20.12 -1.91
C SER A 305 13.17 19.35 -2.15
N ALA A 306 13.03 18.69 -3.30
CA ALA A 306 11.89 17.83 -3.64
C ALA A 306 12.24 16.33 -3.66
N GLU A 307 13.53 15.98 -3.58
CA GLU A 307 14.07 14.60 -3.54
C GLU A 307 13.27 13.69 -2.62
N LEU A 308 12.97 12.46 -3.02
CA LEU A 308 12.15 11.53 -2.22
C LEU A 308 12.98 10.92 -1.06
N ASP A 309 12.32 10.40 -0.02
CA ASP A 309 13.00 9.84 1.15
C ASP A 309 13.28 8.34 1.06
N GLY A 310 12.60 7.63 0.15
CA GLY A 310 12.80 6.21 -0.14
C GLY A 310 13.82 5.95 -1.24
N ARG A 311 14.02 4.67 -1.57
CA ARG A 311 15.01 4.19 -2.55
C ARG A 311 14.49 2.99 -3.35
N PRO A 312 15.01 2.71 -4.56
CA PRO A 312 14.62 1.56 -5.37
C PRO A 312 15.24 0.25 -4.85
N LEU A 313 14.91 -0.15 -3.62
CA LEU A 313 15.65 -1.18 -2.88
C LEU A 313 15.66 -2.57 -3.56
N ALA A 314 14.61 -2.89 -4.31
CA ALA A 314 14.49 -4.14 -5.07
C ALA A 314 15.48 -4.22 -6.26
N PHE A 315 15.89 -3.07 -6.80
CA PHE A 315 16.86 -2.96 -7.90
C PHE A 315 18.27 -2.65 -7.35
N GLU A 316 18.35 -1.88 -6.26
CA GLU A 316 19.59 -1.48 -5.59
C GLU A 316 19.66 -1.97 -4.12
N PRO A 317 19.88 -3.27 -3.86
CA PRO A 317 19.99 -3.82 -2.49
C PRO A 317 21.21 -3.35 -1.69
N ASN A 318 22.07 -2.52 -2.28
CA ASN A 318 23.24 -1.90 -1.65
C ASN A 318 23.14 -0.35 -1.60
N SER A 319 21.97 0.22 -1.89
CA SER A 319 21.69 1.66 -1.77
C SER A 319 21.88 2.16 -0.33
N GLU A 320 22.17 3.46 -0.15
CA GLU A 320 22.26 4.06 1.19
C GLU A 320 20.90 3.97 1.94
N GLU A 321 20.92 3.96 3.26
CA GLU A 321 19.69 3.78 4.05
C GLU A 321 18.77 5.01 3.97
N SER A 322 17.50 4.78 3.62
CA SER A 322 16.42 5.77 3.65
C SER A 322 16.39 6.53 4.98
N ARG A 323 16.28 7.87 4.95
CA ARG A 323 16.54 8.70 6.14
C ARG A 323 15.59 8.36 7.31
N VAL A 324 16.08 8.51 8.54
CA VAL A 324 15.23 8.44 9.74
C VAL A 324 14.45 9.76 9.91
N PRO A 325 13.11 9.75 9.95
CA PRO A 325 12.30 10.96 10.08
C PRO A 325 12.08 11.41 11.53
N ASN A 326 11.76 12.69 11.70
CA ASN A 326 11.41 13.28 12.99
C ASN A 326 9.89 13.55 13.10
N CYS A 327 9.14 12.49 13.33
CA CYS A 327 7.67 12.53 13.45
C CYS A 327 7.14 12.94 14.84
N ASP A 328 7.94 13.65 15.66
CA ASP A 328 7.44 14.24 16.90
C ASP A 328 6.39 15.33 16.62
N LEU A 329 5.16 15.15 17.14
CA LEU A 329 4.10 16.15 17.04
C LEU A 329 4.57 17.52 17.58
N PRO A 330 4.43 18.63 16.82
CA PRO A 330 4.79 19.95 17.31
C PRO A 330 3.89 20.33 18.50
N ILE A 331 4.51 20.39 19.68
CA ILE A 331 3.91 20.47 21.03
C ILE A 331 2.80 21.53 21.17
N SER A 332 2.82 22.58 20.35
CA SER A 332 1.78 23.62 20.33
C SER A 332 0.37 23.15 19.95
N VAL A 333 0.23 22.08 19.16
CA VAL A 333 -1.11 21.66 18.67
C VAL A 333 -1.89 20.94 19.76
N THR A 334 -1.30 19.89 20.36
CA THR A 334 -1.97 19.00 21.32
C THR A 334 -2.49 19.72 22.56
N VAL A 335 -1.78 20.76 23.02
CA VAL A 335 -2.16 21.57 24.19
C VAL A 335 -3.34 22.49 23.89
N VAL A 336 -3.50 22.97 22.65
CA VAL A 336 -4.59 23.87 22.27
C VAL A 336 -5.88 23.09 21.98
N THR A 337 -5.80 21.99 21.24
CA THR A 337 -6.97 21.18 20.85
C THR A 337 -7.71 20.62 22.08
N HIS A 338 -6.99 20.02 23.03
CA HIS A 338 -7.61 19.39 24.20
C HIS A 338 -7.97 20.37 25.32
N ALA A 339 -7.48 21.62 25.29
CA ALA A 339 -7.76 22.59 26.35
C ALA A 339 -9.25 22.96 26.44
N GLU A 340 -9.94 23.11 25.30
CA GLU A 340 -11.38 23.41 25.30
C GLU A 340 -12.20 22.19 25.75
N GLU A 341 -11.89 20.98 25.25
CA GLU A 341 -12.61 19.77 25.65
C GLU A 341 -12.47 19.47 27.15
N ILE A 342 -11.25 19.59 27.71
CA ILE A 342 -11.00 19.43 29.14
C ILE A 342 -11.77 20.48 29.95
N ALA A 343 -11.87 21.73 29.46
CA ALA A 343 -12.65 22.78 30.11
C ALA A 343 -14.17 22.49 30.08
N TRP A 344 -14.71 22.07 28.94
CA TRP A 344 -16.14 21.71 28.80
C TRP A 344 -16.50 20.46 29.62
N ALA A 345 -15.67 19.41 29.61
CA ALA A 345 -15.87 18.22 30.43
C ALA A 345 -15.85 18.56 31.93
N SER A 346 -14.88 19.36 32.37
CA SER A 346 -14.79 19.83 33.77
C SER A 346 -16.03 20.63 34.19
N MET A 347 -16.53 21.50 33.31
CA MET A 347 -17.72 22.31 33.57
C MET A 347 -19.01 21.47 33.59
N GLY A 348 -19.11 20.45 32.73
CA GLY A 348 -20.22 19.47 32.74
C GLY A 348 -20.28 18.66 34.05
N ILE A 349 -19.12 18.18 34.53
CA ILE A 349 -19.02 17.45 35.81
C ILE A 349 -19.46 18.34 36.99
N LEU A 350 -19.06 19.62 37.01
CA LEU A 350 -19.48 20.58 38.04
C LEU A 350 -21.00 20.84 38.03
N LEU A 351 -21.63 20.89 36.86
CA LEU A 351 -23.09 21.06 36.73
C LEU A 351 -23.86 19.80 37.17
N LEU A 352 -23.33 18.61 36.91
CA LEU A 352 -23.88 17.33 37.41
C LEU A 352 -23.74 17.22 38.95
N ALA A 353 -22.62 17.64 39.52
CA ALA A 353 -22.44 17.73 40.97
C ALA A 353 -23.42 18.74 41.62
N ALA A 354 -23.58 19.93 41.03
CA ALA A 354 -24.50 20.94 41.55
C ALA A 354 -25.98 20.50 41.50
N SER A 355 -26.40 19.85 40.41
CA SER A 355 -27.78 19.39 40.23
C SER A 355 -28.13 18.21 41.14
N THR A 356 -27.22 17.25 41.34
CA THR A 356 -27.42 16.14 42.29
C THR A 356 -27.53 16.63 43.74
N ILE A 357 -26.70 17.60 44.16
CA ILE A 357 -26.80 18.26 45.47
C ILE A 357 -28.16 18.97 45.64
N LEU A 358 -28.64 19.70 44.62
CA LEU A 358 -29.95 20.37 44.67
C LEU A 358 -31.12 19.38 44.76
N ILE A 359 -31.03 18.23 44.10
CA ILE A 359 -32.03 17.15 44.21
C ILE A 359 -32.02 16.54 45.62
N TYR A 360 -30.85 16.32 46.21
CA TYR A 360 -30.71 15.81 47.58
C TYR A 360 -31.32 16.76 48.60
N ILE A 361 -31.01 18.07 48.54
CA ILE A 361 -31.55 19.10 49.43
C ILE A 361 -33.06 19.27 49.28
N ARG A 362 -33.62 19.07 48.07
CA ARG A 362 -35.08 19.05 47.87
C ARG A 362 -35.73 17.82 48.51
N ARG A 363 -35.11 16.64 48.37
CA ARG A 363 -35.63 15.40 48.96
C ARG A 363 -35.57 15.39 50.49
N SER A 364 -34.51 15.90 51.11
CA SER A 364 -34.41 15.96 52.57
C SER A 364 -35.53 16.80 53.17
N LYS A 365 -35.80 17.98 52.58
CA LYS A 365 -36.89 18.86 53.05
C LYS A 365 -38.27 18.23 52.96
N THR A 366 -38.59 17.54 51.86
CA THR A 366 -39.88 16.82 51.76
C THR A 366 -40.03 15.70 52.78
N ILE A 367 -38.93 15.10 53.26
CA ILE A 367 -38.98 14.08 54.33
C ILE A 367 -39.20 14.74 55.70
N GLU A 368 -38.51 15.86 55.98
CA GLU A 368 -38.76 16.67 57.19
C GLU A 368 -40.21 17.19 57.24
N ASP A 369 -40.76 17.62 56.11
CA ASP A 369 -42.15 18.08 56.00
C ASP A 369 -43.17 16.93 56.25
N ASP A 370 -42.96 15.73 55.69
CA ASP A 370 -43.86 14.57 55.89
C ASP A 370 -43.81 14.02 57.34
N GLU A 371 -42.62 13.91 57.95
CA GLU A 371 -42.47 13.47 59.35
C GLU A 371 -43.16 14.47 60.30
N SER A 372 -43.10 15.78 59.99
CA SER A 372 -43.80 16.81 60.78
C SER A 372 -45.31 16.60 60.81
N GLN A 373 -45.91 16.21 59.67
CA GLN A 373 -47.36 16.00 59.58
C GLN A 373 -47.81 14.74 60.31
N GLN A 374 -47.06 13.64 60.24
CA GLN A 374 -47.41 12.41 60.97
C GLN A 374 -47.39 12.60 62.50
N SER A 375 -46.51 13.46 63.04
CA SER A 375 -46.51 13.78 64.48
C SER A 375 -47.75 14.54 64.98
N SER A 376 -48.56 15.12 64.07
CA SER A 376 -49.75 15.92 64.41
C SER A 376 -51.04 15.10 64.57
N HIS A 377 -50.98 13.78 64.35
CA HIS A 377 -52.12 12.87 64.42
C HIS A 377 -51.82 11.65 65.31
N HIS A 378 -51.52 11.89 66.60
CA HIS A 378 -51.57 10.83 67.60
C HIS A 378 -52.01 11.29 69.00
#